data_AF-A0A7S1YTC4-F1
#
_entry.id   AF-A0A7S1YTC4-F1
#
_cell.length_a   1.000
_cell.length_b   1.000
_cell.length_c   1.000
_cell.angle_alpha   90.00
_cell.angle_beta   90.00
_cell.angle_gamma   90.00
#
_symmetry.space_group_name_H-M   'P 1'
#
loop_
_entity.id
_entity.type
_entity.pdbx_description
1 polymer ?
#
loop_
_entity_poly.entity_id
_entity_poly.type
_entity_poly.pdbx_seq_one_letter_code
_entity_poly.pdbx_strand_id
1 'polypeptide(L)'
;RGGNIKRTASGAEEDGDAVAARSPEEERRREGLFLVAFTNLERFRDDLEAGLLSDGDDGGGGRFAHVESTLLQVLTKFAQGLNRLYECCRDEEMRPWPMEGCEGPGHDNNLEVRMVRIVSSVCLNSAGDSGSRFLTQAQRASLELLQIMVQRGSVASFEMLADMGGKLFYLRQGRGDGNDGDSDDDSDQGASGLESLELESAKVVADAFGGRGVSDEAKAKVLCSILSGICESPPSKAGNGSVPRYGLLVQVVRGGLEAANRIENSASTTEANSAHIALLREAKQRLLDDLWQHMVQTLSVVLTPIRAEGGKKSFSSLAPAILEIVSSVMEHAPQSQHEGIGAALAKGSYVSAEVMKAHDDIDQEDRPNWRQRDALMVLEACFAGLCRCQPRGEALRALSERFLKGAAAVAPLSNGNTPPSVEEAFNVTLEVALTVCGAIGSMPAPNDLALSLFPHLCRLSSSGGSARLRGEAGAILGSIDVAGIIERAEEAEARANKAEERNLRLEARIEELMVENDRLRHEAVVFAESSAFT
;
A
#
# COMPACT_ATOMS: atom_id res chain seq x y z
N ARG A 1 -45.03 13.47 51.50
CA ARG A 1 -43.54 13.41 51.48
C ARG A 1 -43.16 12.44 50.38
N GLY A 2 -42.75 12.98 49.23
CA GLY A 2 -42.59 12.26 47.97
C GLY A 2 -42.93 13.22 46.84
N GLY A 3 -41.91 13.68 46.12
CA GLY A 3 -42.03 14.66 45.04
C GLY A 3 -40.73 14.69 44.25
N ASN A 4 -40.70 13.90 43.18
CA ASN A 4 -39.69 13.89 42.13
C ASN A 4 -39.59 15.28 41.49
N ILE A 5 -38.39 15.85 41.46
CA ILE A 5 -38.05 16.95 40.55
C ILE A 5 -36.99 16.43 39.58
N LYS A 6 -37.45 16.12 38.37
CA LYS A 6 -36.65 15.90 37.17
C LYS A 6 -35.90 17.20 36.87
N ARG A 7 -34.57 17.22 37.01
CA ARG A 7 -33.71 18.25 36.41
C ARG A 7 -33.41 17.85 34.98
N THR A 8 -34.13 18.44 34.03
CA THR A 8 -33.71 18.55 32.64
C THR A 8 -32.70 19.68 32.56
N ALA A 9 -31.43 19.36 32.30
CA ALA A 9 -30.44 20.34 31.88
C ALA A 9 -30.65 20.63 30.39
N SER A 10 -31.50 21.62 30.10
CA SER A 10 -31.47 22.36 28.83
C SER A 10 -30.55 23.56 29.05
N GLY A 11 -29.41 23.56 28.39
CA GLY A 11 -28.41 24.62 28.47
C GLY A 11 -27.54 24.58 27.23
N ALA A 12 -28.19 24.68 26.07
CA ALA A 12 -27.56 25.14 24.84
C ALA A 12 -28.30 26.43 24.48
N GLU A 13 -27.76 27.56 24.92
CA GLU A 13 -28.02 28.85 24.30
C GLU A 13 -27.34 28.81 22.93
N GLU A 14 -28.07 28.28 21.94
CA GLU A 14 -27.85 28.67 20.56
C GLU A 14 -28.37 30.11 20.43
N ASP A 15 -27.50 31.08 20.67
CA ASP A 15 -27.64 32.42 20.09
C ASP A 15 -27.48 32.25 18.57
N GLY A 16 -28.58 31.80 17.95
CA GLY A 16 -28.80 31.86 16.52
C GLY A 16 -28.97 33.33 16.15
N ASP A 17 -27.84 34.04 16.07
CA ASP A 17 -27.76 35.33 15.42
C ASP A 17 -28.18 35.08 13.97
N ALA A 18 -29.45 35.36 13.69
CA ALA A 18 -30.04 35.24 12.37
C ALA A 18 -29.34 36.27 11.48
N VAL A 19 -28.19 35.87 10.92
CA VAL A 19 -27.46 36.64 9.91
C VAL A 19 -28.48 36.99 8.85
N ALA A 20 -28.90 38.26 8.83
CA ALA A 20 -29.86 38.76 7.88
C ALA A 20 -29.39 38.34 6.48
N ALA A 21 -30.24 37.57 5.78
CA ALA A 21 -29.91 37.05 4.45
C ALA A 21 -29.48 38.23 3.56
N ARG A 22 -28.20 38.26 3.19
CA ARG A 22 -27.62 39.33 2.37
C ARG A 22 -28.32 39.37 1.03
N SER A 23 -28.43 40.55 0.43
CA SER A 23 -29.00 40.62 -0.91
C SER A 23 -28.08 39.90 -1.92
N PRO A 24 -28.63 39.25 -2.97
CA PRO A 24 -27.82 38.58 -3.99
C PRO A 24 -26.84 39.50 -4.73
N GLU A 25 -27.10 40.81 -4.73
CA GLU A 25 -26.21 41.81 -5.33
C GLU A 25 -25.02 42.13 -4.41
N GLU A 26 -25.25 42.25 -3.11
CA GLU A 26 -24.17 42.42 -2.11
C GLU A 26 -23.25 41.20 -2.07
N GLU A 27 -23.81 39.99 -2.19
CA GLU A 27 -23.04 38.76 -2.22
C GLU A 27 -22.11 38.69 -3.44
N ARG A 28 -22.62 39.02 -4.64
CA ARG A 28 -21.78 39.12 -5.85
C ARG A 28 -20.71 40.21 -5.75
N ARG A 29 -21.02 41.37 -5.16
CA ARG A 29 -20.02 42.43 -4.96
C ARG A 29 -18.92 42.00 -3.99
N ARG A 30 -19.30 41.33 -2.90
CA ARG A 30 -18.35 40.77 -1.94
C ARG A 30 -17.45 39.74 -2.61
N GLU A 31 -18.02 38.78 -3.33
CA GLU A 31 -17.28 37.76 -4.06
C GLU A 31 -16.32 38.40 -5.07
N GLY A 32 -16.77 39.38 -5.84
CA GLY A 32 -15.91 40.11 -6.78
C GLY A 32 -14.73 40.82 -6.11
N LEU A 33 -14.96 41.48 -4.97
CA LEU A 33 -13.89 42.13 -4.19
C LEU A 33 -12.91 41.11 -3.63
N PHE A 34 -13.41 39.99 -3.11
CA PHE A 34 -12.59 38.90 -2.61
C PHE A 34 -11.69 38.36 -3.72
N LEU A 35 -12.25 38.05 -4.90
CA LEU A 35 -11.49 37.54 -6.04
C LEU A 35 -10.40 38.50 -6.51
N VAL A 36 -10.67 39.82 -6.54
CA VAL A 36 -9.67 40.84 -6.90
C VAL A 36 -8.54 40.86 -5.87
N ALA A 37 -8.86 40.84 -4.57
CA ALA A 37 -7.86 40.79 -3.52
C ALA A 37 -7.04 39.50 -3.57
N PHE A 38 -7.70 38.37 -3.76
CA PHE A 38 -7.08 37.04 -3.84
C PHE A 38 -6.14 36.93 -5.05
N THR A 39 -6.51 37.50 -6.20
CA THR A 39 -5.65 37.56 -7.40
C THR A 39 -4.34 38.29 -7.12
N ASN A 40 -4.33 39.30 -6.23
CA ASN A 40 -3.08 39.96 -5.84
C ASN A 40 -2.20 39.08 -4.95
N LEU A 41 -2.78 38.18 -4.14
CA LEU A 41 -2.02 37.19 -3.38
C LEU A 41 -1.34 36.18 -4.30
N GLU A 42 -2.01 35.80 -5.39
CA GLU A 42 -1.41 34.94 -6.41
C GLU A 42 -0.29 35.63 -7.18
N ARG A 43 -0.45 36.90 -7.53
CA ARG A 43 0.65 37.66 -8.13
C ARG A 43 1.86 37.71 -7.21
N PHE A 44 1.65 37.90 -5.91
CA PHE A 44 2.74 37.86 -4.94
C PHE A 44 3.41 36.47 -4.87
N ARG A 45 2.63 35.38 -4.98
CA ARG A 45 3.17 34.02 -5.14
C ARG A 45 4.03 33.93 -6.40
N ASP A 46 3.51 34.37 -7.55
CA ASP A 46 4.22 34.31 -8.84
C ASP A 46 5.54 35.10 -8.77
N ASP A 47 5.54 36.27 -8.12
CA ASP A 47 6.73 37.09 -7.88
C ASP A 47 7.75 36.38 -6.97
N LEU A 48 7.30 35.65 -5.95
CA LEU A 48 8.17 34.84 -5.08
C LEU A 48 8.84 33.70 -5.84
N GLU A 49 8.08 32.97 -6.66
CA GLU A 49 8.60 31.86 -7.47
C GLU A 49 9.55 32.37 -8.57
N ALA A 50 9.23 33.50 -9.21
CA ALA A 50 10.07 34.11 -10.24
C ALA A 50 11.39 34.68 -9.66
N GLY A 51 11.34 35.27 -8.47
CA GLY A 51 12.51 35.84 -7.79
C GLY A 51 13.61 34.83 -7.50
N LEU A 52 13.25 33.56 -7.26
CA LEU A 52 14.19 32.46 -7.00
C LEU A 52 14.89 31.92 -8.25
N LEU A 53 14.32 32.16 -9.43
CA LEU A 53 14.89 31.71 -10.71
C LEU A 53 15.88 32.72 -11.29
N SER A 54 15.99 33.92 -10.71
CA SER A 54 16.82 35.02 -11.25
C SER A 54 18.23 35.11 -10.64
N ASP A 55 18.58 34.28 -9.66
CA ASP A 55 19.94 34.27 -9.08
C ASP A 55 20.90 33.48 -9.98
N GLY A 56 21.30 34.13 -11.08
CA GLY A 56 22.46 33.74 -11.86
C GLY A 56 23.75 34.08 -11.12
N ASP A 57 24.49 33.04 -10.71
CA ASP A 57 25.95 32.81 -10.71
C ASP A 57 26.98 33.92 -10.33
N ASP A 58 26.59 35.15 -9.99
CA ASP A 58 27.55 36.22 -9.68
C ASP A 58 27.86 36.28 -8.17
N GLY A 59 28.97 35.63 -7.80
CA GLY A 59 29.46 35.42 -6.43
C GLY A 59 29.78 36.69 -5.61
N GLY A 60 28.74 37.36 -5.10
CA GLY A 60 28.84 38.55 -4.24
C GLY A 60 28.14 38.39 -2.88
N GLY A 61 28.64 37.50 -2.02
CA GLY A 61 28.03 37.07 -0.75
C GLY A 61 27.94 38.08 0.42
N GLY A 62 27.62 39.35 0.19
CA GLY A 62 27.54 40.36 1.26
C GLY A 62 26.24 41.17 1.35
N ARG A 63 25.44 41.25 0.29
CA ARG A 63 24.22 42.09 0.25
C ARG A 63 22.92 41.31 0.43
N PHE A 64 22.92 40.00 0.17
CA PHE A 64 21.72 39.15 0.24
C PHE A 64 21.30 38.82 1.68
N ALA A 65 22.23 38.64 2.62
CA ALA A 65 21.87 38.26 4.00
C ALA A 65 20.93 39.26 4.73
N HIS A 66 21.01 40.56 4.42
CA HIS A 66 20.08 41.56 4.98
C HIS A 66 18.72 41.60 4.28
N VAL A 67 18.69 41.31 2.97
CA VAL A 67 17.45 41.19 2.18
C VAL A 67 16.69 39.92 2.59
N GLU A 68 17.41 38.85 2.86
CA GLU A 68 16.92 37.54 3.30
C GLU A 68 16.22 37.63 4.67
N SER A 69 16.79 38.36 5.63
CA SER A 69 16.15 38.60 6.93
C SER A 69 14.84 39.40 6.83
N THR A 70 14.79 40.40 5.95
CA THR A 70 13.60 41.23 5.75
C THR A 70 12.50 40.44 5.04
N LEU A 71 12.86 39.71 3.98
CA LEU A 71 11.95 38.83 3.27
C LEU A 71 11.36 37.78 4.21
N LEU A 72 12.17 37.15 5.06
CA LEU A 72 11.68 36.14 6.02
C LEU A 72 10.68 36.72 7.02
N GLN A 73 10.89 37.96 7.50
CA GLN A 73 9.92 38.66 8.34
C GLN A 73 8.61 38.93 7.59
N VAL A 74 8.70 39.36 6.33
CA VAL A 74 7.53 39.57 5.45
C VAL A 74 6.77 38.27 5.26
N LEU A 75 7.45 37.17 4.90
CA LEU A 75 6.85 35.85 4.72
C LEU A 75 6.21 35.33 6.01
N THR A 76 6.83 35.56 7.17
CA THR A 76 6.26 35.19 8.47
C THR A 76 4.95 35.93 8.74
N LYS A 77 4.92 37.25 8.50
CA LYS A 77 3.69 38.05 8.66
C LYS A 77 2.64 37.69 7.62
N PHE A 78 3.08 37.36 6.41
CA PHE A 78 2.21 36.94 5.33
C PHE A 78 1.54 35.60 5.66
N ALA A 79 2.29 34.57 6.08
CA ALA A 79 1.75 33.28 6.53
C ALA A 79 0.73 33.44 7.67
N GLN A 80 1.02 34.31 8.66
CA GLN A 80 0.07 34.64 9.73
C GLN A 80 -1.21 35.30 9.20
N GLY A 81 -1.09 36.16 8.19
CA GLY A 81 -2.22 36.77 7.49
C GLY A 81 -3.06 35.76 6.71
N LEU A 82 -2.40 34.83 6.01
CA LEU A 82 -3.04 33.74 5.28
C LEU A 82 -3.86 32.83 6.21
N ASN A 83 -3.34 32.53 7.41
CA ASN A 83 -4.09 31.75 8.39
C ASN A 83 -5.39 32.46 8.82
N ARG A 84 -5.32 33.77 9.12
CA ARG A 84 -6.51 34.56 9.45
C ARG A 84 -7.50 34.65 8.29
N LEU A 85 -7.00 34.77 7.06
CA LEU A 85 -7.82 34.78 5.85
C LEU A 85 -8.56 33.45 5.70
N TYR A 86 -7.87 32.32 5.86
CA TYR A 86 -8.47 31.00 5.77
C TYR A 86 -9.54 30.80 6.86
N GLU A 87 -9.24 31.09 8.13
CA GLU A 87 -10.22 30.99 9.22
C GLU A 87 -11.47 31.85 8.99
N CYS A 88 -11.32 33.00 8.33
CA CYS A 88 -12.45 33.88 8.01
C CYS A 88 -13.29 33.37 6.83
N CYS A 89 -12.66 32.75 5.83
CA CYS A 89 -13.28 32.45 4.53
C CYS A 89 -13.52 30.96 4.26
N ARG A 90 -13.07 30.04 5.13
CA ARG A 90 -13.17 28.58 4.92
C ARG A 90 -14.60 28.07 4.76
N ASP A 91 -15.56 28.71 5.40
CA ASP A 91 -16.95 28.25 5.44
C ASP A 91 -17.79 28.85 4.31
N GLU A 92 -17.23 29.74 3.48
CA GLU A 92 -17.93 30.37 2.37
C GLU A 92 -17.10 30.37 1.09
N GLU A 93 -16.08 31.22 0.98
CA GLU A 93 -15.31 31.40 -0.25
C GLU A 93 -14.27 30.29 -0.51
N MET A 94 -13.76 29.65 0.55
CA MET A 94 -12.73 28.60 0.48
C MET A 94 -13.23 27.23 0.97
N ARG A 95 -14.52 26.92 0.72
CA ARG A 95 -15.07 25.62 1.09
C ARG A 95 -14.27 24.48 0.45
N PRO A 96 -13.97 23.41 1.20
CA PRO A 96 -13.31 22.23 0.66
C PRO A 96 -14.05 21.73 -0.58
N TRP A 97 -13.32 21.50 -1.67
CA TRP A 97 -13.95 20.92 -2.85
C TRP A 97 -14.44 19.51 -2.50
N PRO A 98 -15.71 19.16 -2.77
CA PRO A 98 -16.10 17.77 -2.68
C PRO A 98 -15.27 16.98 -3.67
N MET A 99 -14.62 15.90 -3.21
CA MET A 99 -13.92 14.91 -4.05
C MET A 99 -14.84 14.23 -5.10
N GLU A 100 -16.13 14.55 -5.09
CA GLU A 100 -17.20 13.81 -5.73
C GLU A 100 -17.46 14.26 -7.18
N GLY A 101 -16.84 13.54 -8.13
CA GLY A 101 -17.37 13.36 -9.49
C GLY A 101 -17.19 14.51 -10.49
N CYS A 102 -16.39 15.53 -10.19
CA CYS A 102 -16.13 16.63 -11.09
C CYS A 102 -14.63 16.80 -11.38
N GLU A 103 -14.05 15.89 -12.18
CA GLU A 103 -12.89 16.21 -13.04
C GLU A 103 -13.31 17.16 -14.18
N GLY A 104 -14.08 18.20 -13.84
CA GLY A 104 -14.41 19.26 -14.77
C GLY A 104 -13.16 20.12 -15.02
N PRO A 105 -13.07 20.83 -16.15
CA PRO A 105 -11.96 21.73 -16.51
C PRO A 105 -11.84 22.98 -15.61
N GLY A 106 -12.15 22.88 -14.32
CA GLY A 106 -12.21 23.98 -13.36
C GLY A 106 -11.30 23.82 -12.15
N HIS A 107 -10.32 22.90 -12.17
CA HIS A 107 -9.41 22.70 -11.03
C HIS A 107 -8.64 23.98 -10.65
N ASP A 108 -8.39 24.86 -11.62
CA ASP A 108 -7.77 26.19 -11.43
C ASP A 108 -8.75 27.27 -10.94
N ASN A 109 -10.06 27.04 -10.94
CA ASN A 109 -11.03 27.98 -10.37
C ASN A 109 -11.27 27.76 -8.88
N ASN A 110 -10.77 26.66 -8.33
CA ASN A 110 -10.96 26.36 -6.91
C ASN A 110 -10.06 27.26 -6.04
N LEU A 111 -10.67 28.12 -5.24
CA LEU A 111 -9.97 29.07 -4.36
C LEU A 111 -9.20 28.39 -3.23
N GLU A 112 -9.70 27.28 -2.69
CA GLU A 112 -8.99 26.49 -1.69
C GLU A 112 -7.70 25.90 -2.28
N VAL A 113 -7.75 25.27 -3.44
CA VAL A 113 -6.57 24.72 -4.13
C VAL A 113 -5.55 25.83 -4.43
N ARG A 114 -6.01 27.00 -4.89
CA ARG A 114 -5.14 28.15 -5.11
C ARG A 114 -4.52 28.67 -3.81
N MET A 115 -5.28 28.66 -2.71
CA MET A 115 -4.79 29.03 -1.38
C MET A 115 -3.69 28.06 -0.93
N VAL A 116 -3.88 26.74 -1.10
CA VAL A 116 -2.86 25.72 -0.82
C VAL A 116 -1.57 26.03 -1.58
N ARG A 117 -1.66 26.35 -2.87
CA ARG A 117 -0.47 26.72 -3.69
C ARG A 117 0.24 27.97 -3.16
N ILE A 118 -0.49 28.99 -2.71
CA ILE A 118 0.11 30.19 -2.11
C ILE A 118 0.83 29.82 -0.80
N VAL A 119 0.18 29.05 0.07
CA VAL A 119 0.75 28.64 1.37
C VAL A 119 1.99 27.77 1.19
N SER A 120 1.96 26.81 0.26
CA SER A 120 3.11 25.95 -0.05
C SER A 120 4.28 26.74 -0.64
N SER A 121 4.02 27.71 -1.52
CA SER A 121 5.05 28.59 -2.06
C SER A 121 5.72 29.40 -0.97
N VAL A 122 4.95 29.97 -0.04
CA VAL A 122 5.52 30.66 1.13
C VAL A 122 6.35 29.70 1.98
N CYS A 123 5.90 28.47 2.16
CA CYS A 123 6.60 27.43 2.92
C CYS A 123 7.97 27.09 2.28
N LEU A 124 7.99 26.81 0.98
CA LEU A 124 9.19 26.43 0.23
C LEU A 124 10.18 27.61 0.10
N ASN A 125 9.66 28.83 -0.04
CA ASN A 125 10.47 30.04 -0.26
C ASN A 125 10.89 30.72 1.05
N SER A 126 10.60 30.12 2.21
CA SER A 126 11.02 30.61 3.53
C SER A 126 12.07 29.73 4.19
N ALA A 127 12.85 29.00 3.38
CA ALA A 127 14.06 28.34 3.86
C ALA A 127 15.00 29.38 4.48
N GLY A 128 15.49 29.09 5.69
CA GLY A 128 16.53 29.89 6.32
C GLY A 128 17.91 29.52 5.78
N ASP A 129 18.96 29.98 6.46
CA ASP A 129 20.35 29.63 6.15
C ASP A 129 20.48 28.12 5.88
N SER A 130 21.18 27.75 4.80
CA SER A 130 21.29 26.37 4.28
C SER A 130 21.86 25.33 5.27
N GLY A 131 22.33 25.76 6.44
CA GLY A 131 22.76 24.92 7.56
C GLY A 131 21.80 24.87 8.77
N SER A 132 20.67 25.58 8.73
CA SER A 132 19.68 25.55 9.81
C SER A 132 18.96 24.21 9.85
N ARG A 133 19.03 23.53 10.99
CA ARG A 133 18.25 22.30 11.26
C ARG A 133 16.81 22.59 11.67
N PHE A 134 16.49 23.85 11.90
CA PHE A 134 15.19 24.26 12.40
C PHE A 134 14.40 24.97 11.31
N LEU A 135 13.13 24.59 11.21
CA LEU A 135 12.17 25.31 10.39
C LEU A 135 12.07 26.77 10.82
N THR A 136 11.96 27.67 9.85
CA THR A 136 11.71 29.09 10.12
C THR A 136 10.29 29.29 10.65
N GLN A 137 10.02 30.46 11.22
CA GLN A 137 8.68 30.76 11.73
C GLN A 137 7.63 30.81 10.61
N ALA A 138 8.01 31.25 9.42
CA ALA A 138 7.14 31.22 8.23
C ALA A 138 6.81 29.77 7.82
N GLN A 139 7.81 28.89 7.73
CA GLN A 139 7.61 27.47 7.44
C GLN A 139 6.67 26.80 8.44
N ARG A 140 6.90 27.00 9.74
CA ARG A 140 6.02 26.44 10.79
C ARG A 140 4.59 26.94 10.67
N ALA A 141 4.40 28.25 10.45
CA ALA A 141 3.07 28.83 10.30
C ALA A 141 2.35 28.32 9.04
N SER A 142 3.07 28.13 7.93
CA SER A 142 2.52 27.56 6.71
C SER A 142 2.16 26.07 6.87
N LEU A 143 3.01 25.27 7.51
CA LEU A 143 2.72 23.86 7.81
C LEU A 143 1.53 23.72 8.74
N GLU A 144 1.46 24.53 9.80
CA GLU A 144 0.32 24.56 10.73
C GLU A 144 -0.98 24.89 9.98
N LEU A 145 -0.95 25.87 9.07
CA LEU A 145 -2.10 26.21 8.25
C LEU A 145 -2.51 25.04 7.33
N LEU A 146 -1.57 24.43 6.63
CA LEU A 146 -1.87 23.25 5.79
C LEU A 146 -2.44 22.11 6.62
N GLN A 147 -1.92 21.86 7.82
CA GLN A 147 -2.43 20.85 8.75
C GLN A 147 -3.87 21.17 9.19
N ILE A 148 -4.17 22.44 9.52
CA ILE A 148 -5.54 22.88 9.83
C ILE A 148 -6.46 22.62 8.63
N MET A 149 -6.03 22.97 7.42
CA MET A 149 -6.81 22.73 6.21
C MET A 149 -7.08 21.22 6.01
N VAL A 150 -6.09 20.35 6.23
CA VAL A 150 -6.27 18.88 6.19
C VAL A 150 -7.30 18.40 7.20
N GLN A 151 -7.23 18.88 8.46
CA GLN A 151 -8.20 18.54 9.51
C GLN A 151 -9.62 19.04 9.21
N ARG A 152 -9.75 20.01 8.30
CA ARG A 152 -11.02 20.54 7.80
C ARG A 152 -11.48 19.87 6.49
N GLY A 153 -10.80 18.82 6.06
CA GLY A 153 -11.17 18.02 4.88
C GLY A 153 -10.52 18.47 3.58
N SER A 154 -9.50 19.33 3.62
CA SER A 154 -8.77 19.76 2.42
C SER A 154 -7.91 18.64 1.86
N VAL A 155 -8.36 18.03 0.77
CA VAL A 155 -7.57 17.00 0.06
C VAL A 155 -6.35 17.61 -0.60
N ALA A 156 -6.48 18.80 -1.18
CA ALA A 156 -5.38 19.49 -1.84
C ALA A 156 -4.23 19.82 -0.86
N SER A 157 -4.55 20.24 0.36
CA SER A 157 -3.53 20.47 1.40
C SER A 157 -2.84 19.16 1.80
N PHE A 158 -3.59 18.06 1.82
CA PHE A 158 -3.06 16.76 2.21
C PHE A 158 -2.11 16.20 1.15
N GLU A 159 -2.50 16.31 -0.13
CA GLU A 159 -1.65 15.99 -1.27
C GLU A 159 -0.39 16.85 -1.29
N MET A 160 -0.53 18.17 -1.10
CA MET A 160 0.62 19.08 -1.05
C MET A 160 1.60 18.74 0.08
N LEU A 161 1.11 18.39 1.27
CA LEU A 161 1.96 17.93 2.38
C LEU A 161 2.66 16.61 2.07
N ALA A 162 2.00 15.69 1.36
CA ALA A 162 2.60 14.44 0.92
C ALA A 162 3.67 14.68 -0.17
N ASP A 163 3.40 15.56 -1.11
CA ASP A 163 4.36 15.96 -2.16
C ASP A 163 5.59 16.64 -1.54
N MET A 164 5.39 17.54 -0.57
CA MET A 164 6.49 18.14 0.20
C MET A 164 7.23 17.10 1.06
N GLY A 165 6.56 16.08 1.59
CA GLY A 165 7.23 14.98 2.29
C GLY A 165 8.09 14.11 1.36
N GLY A 166 7.68 13.99 0.10
CA GLY A 166 8.46 13.43 -0.99
C GLY A 166 9.06 12.06 -0.68
N LYS A 167 10.38 11.96 -0.79
CA LYS A 167 11.10 10.69 -0.62
C LYS A 167 11.25 10.28 0.85
N LEU A 168 11.03 11.19 1.80
CA LEU A 168 11.27 10.92 3.22
C LEU A 168 10.30 9.92 3.85
N PHE A 169 9.21 9.56 3.15
CA PHE A 169 8.39 8.42 3.54
C PHE A 169 9.15 7.09 3.46
N TYR A 170 10.14 6.96 2.56
CA TYR A 170 10.78 5.68 2.24
C TYR A 170 12.32 5.73 2.08
N LEU A 171 12.92 6.91 2.02
CA LEU A 171 14.37 7.14 1.93
C LEU A 171 14.80 8.21 2.92
N ARG A 172 15.91 7.98 3.61
CA ARG A 172 16.69 8.99 4.33
C ARG A 172 17.90 9.34 3.50
N GLN A 173 18.24 10.62 3.38
CA GLN A 173 19.50 11.01 2.75
C GLN A 173 20.62 10.74 3.75
N GLY A 174 21.40 9.69 3.53
CA GLY A 174 22.60 9.43 4.32
C GLY A 174 23.71 10.38 3.87
N ARG A 175 24.32 11.05 4.85
CA ARG A 175 25.51 11.85 4.61
C ARG A 175 26.66 10.89 4.32
N GLY A 176 27.28 11.03 3.16
CA GLY A 176 28.44 10.24 2.74
C GLY A 176 29.73 10.62 3.47
N ASP A 177 29.71 10.74 4.80
CA ASP A 177 30.92 10.86 5.61
C ASP A 177 31.17 9.51 6.28
N GLY A 178 31.98 8.69 5.59
CA GLY A 178 32.47 7.45 6.16
C GLY A 178 33.51 7.75 7.23
N ASN A 179 33.09 7.91 8.49
CA ASN A 179 33.89 7.60 9.67
C ASN A 179 33.08 7.77 10.98
N ASP A 180 32.11 6.90 11.28
CA ASP A 180 31.45 6.90 12.61
C ASP A 180 31.49 5.52 13.26
N GLY A 181 32.18 5.48 14.39
CA GLY A 181 32.06 4.41 15.36
C GLY A 181 30.73 4.54 16.09
N ASP A 182 29.87 3.56 15.89
CA ASP A 182 29.04 2.85 16.87
C ASP A 182 28.53 3.64 18.10
N SER A 183 27.91 4.81 17.86
CA SER A 183 27.06 5.46 18.84
C SER A 183 25.64 5.55 18.31
N ASP A 184 24.76 4.72 18.89
CA ASP A 184 23.28 4.70 18.76
C ASP A 184 22.59 6.01 19.20
N ASP A 185 23.32 7.13 19.26
CA ASP A 185 22.72 8.40 19.58
C ASP A 185 22.11 8.96 18.29
N ASP A 186 20.77 8.98 18.27
CA ASP A 186 19.85 9.60 17.29
C ASP A 186 20.09 11.11 17.11
N SER A 187 21.32 11.58 17.37
CA SER A 187 21.77 12.94 17.18
C SER A 187 21.79 13.26 15.69
N ASP A 188 20.67 13.87 15.30
CA ASP A 188 20.25 14.51 14.07
C ASP A 188 21.30 15.50 13.51
N GLN A 189 22.49 15.00 13.17
CA GLN A 189 23.66 15.80 12.81
C GLN A 189 23.77 15.98 11.29
N GLY A 190 23.02 16.95 10.77
CA GLY A 190 23.35 17.58 9.48
C GLY A 190 22.25 17.63 8.42
N ALA A 191 20.98 17.43 8.79
CA ALA A 191 19.87 17.66 7.87
C ALA A 191 19.86 19.13 7.42
N SER A 192 19.78 19.34 6.10
CA SER A 192 19.56 20.68 5.55
C SER A 192 18.18 21.19 5.96
N GLY A 193 17.97 22.52 5.99
CA GLY A 193 16.67 23.08 6.36
C GLY A 193 15.51 22.60 5.48
N LEU A 194 15.79 22.24 4.21
CA LEU A 194 14.81 21.63 3.32
C LEU A 194 14.46 20.20 3.75
N GLU A 195 15.44 19.38 4.11
CA GLU A 195 15.21 18.03 4.63
C GLU A 195 14.42 18.04 5.94
N SER A 196 14.62 19.05 6.80
CA SER A 196 13.79 19.26 7.99
C SER A 196 12.33 19.58 7.62
N LEU A 197 12.09 20.33 6.55
CA LEU A 197 10.74 20.68 6.08
C LEU A 197 10.03 19.46 5.50
N GLU A 198 10.70 18.73 4.62
CA GLU A 198 10.19 17.49 4.06
C GLU A 198 9.86 16.50 5.18
N LEU A 199 10.73 16.38 6.19
CA LEU A 199 10.54 15.42 7.29
C LEU A 199 9.32 15.78 8.14
N GLU A 200 9.17 17.06 8.47
CA GLU A 200 8.02 17.53 9.24
C GLU A 200 6.72 17.40 8.45
N SER A 201 6.75 17.69 7.14
CA SER A 201 5.60 17.46 6.24
C SER A 201 5.19 15.98 6.23
N ALA A 202 6.16 15.08 6.12
CA ALA A 202 5.92 13.63 6.13
C ALA A 202 5.35 13.14 7.47
N LYS A 203 5.80 13.68 8.61
CA LYS A 203 5.24 13.39 9.93
C LYS A 203 3.80 13.87 10.05
N VAL A 204 3.50 15.11 9.64
CA VAL A 204 2.13 15.65 9.65
C VAL A 204 1.20 14.76 8.84
N VAL A 205 1.66 14.27 7.68
CA VAL A 205 0.90 13.33 6.86
C VAL A 205 0.66 12.02 7.60
N ALA A 206 1.72 11.40 8.13
CA ALA A 206 1.62 10.13 8.85
C ALA A 206 0.68 10.21 10.08
N ASP A 207 0.75 11.31 10.84
CA ASP A 207 -0.15 11.57 11.97
C ASP A 207 -1.61 11.73 11.51
N ALA A 208 -1.84 12.41 10.38
CA ALA A 208 -3.17 12.57 9.80
C ALA A 208 -3.78 11.23 9.34
N PHE A 209 -2.97 10.27 8.89
CA PHE A 209 -3.43 8.91 8.60
C PHE A 209 -3.92 8.18 9.86
N GLY A 210 -3.30 8.43 11.02
CA GLY A 210 -3.75 7.89 12.32
C GLY A 210 -5.00 8.56 12.90
N GLY A 211 -5.31 9.80 12.48
CA GLY A 211 -6.46 10.56 12.97
C GLY A 211 -7.79 10.23 12.26
N ARG A 212 -8.91 10.65 12.85
CA ARG A 212 -10.25 10.58 12.21
C ARG A 212 -10.65 11.88 11.49
N GLY A 213 -9.81 12.91 11.53
CA GLY A 213 -10.10 14.23 10.97
C GLY A 213 -10.01 14.33 9.45
N VAL A 214 -9.54 13.28 8.78
CA VAL A 214 -9.37 13.24 7.32
C VAL A 214 -10.28 12.17 6.73
N SER A 215 -10.93 12.47 5.61
CA SER A 215 -11.80 11.52 4.92
C SER A 215 -11.03 10.30 4.40
N ASP A 216 -11.74 9.18 4.29
CA ASP A 216 -11.15 7.93 3.83
C ASP A 216 -10.68 8.05 2.37
N GLU A 217 -11.43 8.75 1.52
CA GLU A 217 -11.07 8.99 0.13
C GLU A 217 -9.78 9.82 -0.01
N ALA A 218 -9.58 10.82 0.85
CA ALA A 218 -8.36 11.62 0.84
C ALA A 218 -7.15 10.79 1.28
N LYS A 219 -7.31 9.93 2.31
CA LYS A 219 -6.27 8.99 2.73
C LYS A 219 -5.91 8.00 1.63
N ALA A 220 -6.90 7.42 0.96
CA ALA A 220 -6.66 6.51 -0.16
C ALA A 220 -5.91 7.22 -1.31
N LYS A 221 -6.33 8.43 -1.68
CA LYS A 221 -5.69 9.22 -2.74
C LYS A 221 -4.25 9.59 -2.41
N VAL A 222 -3.99 10.09 -1.19
CA VAL A 222 -2.64 10.44 -0.75
C VAL A 222 -1.75 9.21 -0.63
N LEU A 223 -2.27 8.09 -0.12
CA LEU A 223 -1.52 6.82 -0.13
C LEU A 223 -1.14 6.45 -1.56
N CYS A 224 -2.08 6.52 -2.51
CA CYS A 224 -1.81 6.24 -3.93
C CYS A 224 -0.67 7.11 -4.49
N SER A 225 -0.68 8.42 -4.21
CA SER A 225 0.41 9.33 -4.61
C SER A 225 1.77 8.92 -4.04
N ILE A 226 1.83 8.63 -2.74
CA ILE A 226 3.08 8.20 -2.07
C ILE A 226 3.60 6.89 -2.65
N LEU A 227 2.71 5.91 -2.91
CA LEU A 227 3.08 4.63 -3.52
C LEU A 227 3.59 4.80 -4.95
N SER A 228 3.00 5.71 -5.74
CA SER A 228 3.49 6.06 -7.08
C SER A 228 4.92 6.59 -7.02
N GLY A 229 5.21 7.51 -6.10
CA GLY A 229 6.57 8.04 -5.91
C GLY A 229 7.62 6.97 -5.60
N ILE A 230 7.27 5.95 -4.81
CA ILE A 230 8.14 4.79 -4.52
C ILE A 230 8.42 3.99 -5.80
N CYS A 231 7.40 3.79 -6.64
CA CYS A 231 7.52 3.03 -7.88
C CYS A 231 8.38 3.75 -8.93
N GLU A 232 8.25 5.07 -9.02
CA GLU A 232 9.04 5.91 -9.92
C GLU A 232 10.51 6.01 -9.49
N SER A 233 10.77 6.15 -8.19
CA SER A 233 12.12 6.30 -7.63
C SER A 233 12.44 5.27 -6.55
N PRO A 234 12.54 3.98 -6.92
CA PRO A 234 12.71 2.91 -5.95
C PRO A 234 14.04 3.04 -5.21
N PRO A 235 14.10 2.64 -3.92
CA PRO A 235 15.32 2.71 -3.11
C PRO A 235 16.53 2.03 -3.73
N SER A 236 16.32 0.98 -4.52
CA SER A 236 17.39 0.25 -5.22
C SER A 236 18.10 1.05 -6.32
N LYS A 237 17.48 2.14 -6.80
CA LYS A 237 18.05 3.07 -7.78
C LYS A 237 18.56 4.37 -7.16
N ALA A 238 18.28 4.60 -5.88
CA ALA A 238 18.69 5.81 -5.21
C ALA A 238 20.22 5.77 -5.01
N GLY A 239 20.89 6.91 -5.27
CA GLY A 239 22.36 6.97 -5.37
C GLY A 239 23.08 6.58 -4.08
N ASN A 240 24.40 6.39 -4.18
CA ASN A 240 25.28 6.08 -3.05
C ASN A 240 25.16 7.17 -1.97
N GLY A 241 24.31 6.94 -0.97
CA GLY A 241 24.02 7.90 0.09
C GLY A 241 22.63 7.72 0.68
N SER A 242 21.60 7.37 -0.10
CA SER A 242 20.26 7.22 0.48
C SER A 242 20.07 5.87 1.18
N VAL A 243 19.62 5.90 2.44
CA VAL A 243 19.30 4.72 3.25
C VAL A 243 17.80 4.59 3.37
N PRO A 244 17.18 3.44 3.07
CA PRO A 244 15.73 3.34 3.14
C PRO A 244 15.22 3.44 4.58
N ARG A 245 14.05 4.03 4.77
CA ARG A 245 13.42 4.19 6.09
C ARG A 245 11.91 4.11 5.94
N TYR A 246 11.30 3.05 6.44
CA TYR A 246 9.88 2.79 6.25
C TYR A 246 8.99 3.16 7.46
N GLY A 247 9.55 3.78 8.50
CA GLY A 247 8.80 4.09 9.73
C GLY A 247 7.55 4.95 9.50
N LEU A 248 7.65 6.00 8.68
CA LEU A 248 6.51 6.84 8.30
C LEU A 248 5.60 6.13 7.30
N LEU A 249 6.19 5.43 6.32
CA LEU A 249 5.44 4.65 5.32
C LEU A 249 4.52 3.61 5.96
N VAL A 250 4.96 2.91 7.01
CA VAL A 250 4.14 1.93 7.74
C VAL A 250 2.85 2.55 8.24
N GLN A 251 2.92 3.73 8.86
CA GLN A 251 1.73 4.41 9.39
C GLN A 251 0.77 4.83 8.27
N VAL A 252 1.32 5.37 7.18
CA VAL A 252 0.57 5.79 5.99
C VAL A 252 -0.11 4.59 5.32
N VAL A 253 0.62 3.49 5.09
CA VAL A 253 0.08 2.25 4.50
C VAL A 253 -1.03 1.69 5.37
N ARG A 254 -0.80 1.52 6.68
CA ARG A 254 -1.84 1.00 7.58
C ARG A 254 -3.10 1.85 7.55
N GLY A 255 -2.97 3.16 7.82
CA GLY A 255 -4.13 4.05 7.86
C GLY A 255 -4.85 4.20 6.52
N GLY A 256 -4.10 4.14 5.41
CA GLY A 256 -4.65 4.25 4.06
C GLY A 256 -5.34 2.99 3.59
N LEU A 257 -4.80 1.80 3.91
CA LEU A 257 -5.45 0.53 3.61
C LEU A 257 -6.70 0.30 4.47
N GLU A 258 -6.68 0.71 5.74
CA GLU A 258 -7.88 0.73 6.57
C GLU A 258 -8.97 1.63 5.97
N ALA A 259 -8.60 2.80 5.45
CA ALA A 259 -9.50 3.71 4.75
C ALA A 259 -10.04 3.09 3.44
N ALA A 260 -9.17 2.50 2.62
CA ALA A 260 -9.56 1.81 1.39
C ALA A 260 -10.59 0.69 1.66
N ASN A 261 -10.36 -0.12 2.69
CA ASN A 261 -11.31 -1.15 3.12
C ASN A 261 -12.66 -0.55 3.56
N ARG A 262 -12.67 0.61 4.25
CA ARG A 262 -13.93 1.30 4.59
C ARG A 262 -14.68 1.82 3.36
N ILE A 263 -13.95 2.37 2.37
CA ILE A 263 -14.53 2.79 1.09
C ILE A 263 -15.20 1.60 0.40
N GLU A 264 -14.50 0.46 0.29
CA GLU A 264 -15.01 -0.75 -0.35
C GLU A 264 -16.28 -1.28 0.33
N ASN A 265 -16.28 -1.38 1.66
CA ASN A 265 -17.45 -1.81 2.44
C ASN A 265 -18.64 -0.82 2.39
N SER A 266 -18.37 0.48 2.21
CA SER A 266 -19.42 1.49 2.03
C SER A 266 -20.04 1.43 0.63
N ALA A 267 -19.27 1.04 -0.38
CA ALA A 267 -19.73 0.94 -1.76
C ALA A 267 -20.71 -0.23 -1.96
N SER A 268 -20.56 -1.33 -1.20
CA SER A 268 -21.42 -2.51 -1.29
C SER A 268 -22.79 -2.35 -0.62
N THR A 269 -22.95 -1.37 0.29
CA THR A 269 -24.19 -1.17 1.07
C THR A 269 -25.14 -0.14 0.48
N THR A 270 -24.69 0.67 -0.47
CA THR A 270 -25.49 1.77 -1.02
C THR A 270 -26.27 1.32 -2.27
N GLU A 271 -27.43 0.70 -2.08
CA GLU A 271 -28.42 0.44 -3.13
C GLU A 271 -29.23 1.71 -3.42
N ALA A 272 -28.75 2.59 -4.30
CA ALA A 272 -29.52 3.77 -4.69
C ALA A 272 -29.50 4.00 -6.20
N ASN A 273 -30.72 4.14 -6.75
CA ASN A 273 -31.05 4.21 -8.18
C ASN A 273 -30.70 5.56 -8.86
N SER A 274 -29.77 6.35 -8.31
CA SER A 274 -29.38 7.64 -8.89
C SER A 274 -28.15 7.50 -9.78
N ALA A 275 -28.20 8.07 -10.98
CA ALA A 275 -27.05 8.13 -11.89
C ALA A 275 -25.82 8.79 -11.25
N HIS A 276 -26.02 9.76 -10.35
CA HIS A 276 -24.93 10.41 -9.62
C HIS A 276 -24.21 9.43 -8.68
N ILE A 277 -24.94 8.58 -7.98
CA ILE A 277 -24.38 7.57 -7.07
C ILE A 277 -23.60 6.49 -7.85
N ALA A 278 -24.04 6.18 -9.07
CA ALA A 278 -23.30 5.28 -9.95
C ALA A 278 -21.94 5.86 -10.36
N LEU A 279 -21.89 7.14 -10.75
CA LEU A 279 -20.62 7.82 -11.08
C LEU A 279 -19.67 7.88 -9.88
N LEU A 280 -20.19 8.15 -8.68
CA LEU A 280 -19.39 8.15 -7.45
C LEU A 280 -18.82 6.77 -7.12
N ARG A 281 -19.63 5.72 -7.28
CA ARG A 281 -19.17 4.35 -7.09
C ARG A 281 -18.06 4.00 -8.08
N GLU A 282 -18.21 4.41 -9.33
CA GLU A 282 -17.20 4.19 -10.36
C GLU A 282 -15.89 4.94 -10.06
N ALA A 283 -15.96 6.21 -9.65
CA ALA A 283 -14.79 6.99 -9.25
C ALA A 283 -14.07 6.37 -8.04
N LYS A 284 -14.83 5.93 -7.02
CA LYS A 284 -14.27 5.22 -5.86
C LYS A 284 -13.63 3.89 -6.26
N GLN A 285 -14.25 3.14 -7.17
CA GLN A 285 -13.68 1.89 -7.66
C GLN A 285 -12.35 2.12 -8.40
N ARG A 286 -12.29 3.12 -9.28
CA ARG A 286 -11.03 3.48 -9.98
C ARG A 286 -9.92 3.84 -9.00
N LEU A 287 -10.24 4.65 -7.98
CA LEU A 287 -9.28 5.00 -6.92
C LEU A 287 -8.76 3.75 -6.19
N LEU A 288 -9.64 2.79 -5.87
CA LEU A 288 -9.25 1.54 -5.22
C LEU A 288 -8.40 0.66 -6.15
N ASP A 289 -8.76 0.55 -7.43
CA ASP A 289 -8.02 -0.23 -8.42
C ASP A 289 -6.59 0.33 -8.61
N ASP A 290 -6.47 1.66 -8.75
CA ASP A 290 -5.19 2.36 -8.85
C ASP A 290 -4.36 2.15 -7.57
N LEU A 291 -4.96 2.30 -6.39
CA LEU A 291 -4.28 2.11 -5.11
C LEU A 291 -3.72 0.69 -4.99
N TRP A 292 -4.53 -0.34 -5.29
CA TRP A 292 -4.09 -1.73 -5.18
C TRP A 292 -3.02 -2.08 -6.22
N GLN A 293 -3.11 -1.54 -7.44
CA GLN A 293 -2.06 -1.67 -8.44
C GLN A 293 -0.73 -1.11 -7.94
N HIS A 294 -0.72 0.11 -7.40
CA HIS A 294 0.49 0.73 -6.84
C HIS A 294 0.98 0.00 -5.58
N MET A 295 0.09 -0.58 -4.77
CA MET A 295 0.47 -1.38 -3.61
C MET A 295 1.18 -2.68 -4.02
N VAL A 296 0.70 -3.39 -5.03
CA VAL A 296 1.37 -4.60 -5.56
C VAL A 296 2.78 -4.27 -6.09
N GLN A 297 2.92 -3.15 -6.81
CA GLN A 297 4.21 -2.68 -7.29
C GLN A 297 5.14 -2.29 -6.13
N THR A 298 4.62 -1.57 -5.14
CA THR A 298 5.37 -1.16 -3.95
C THR A 298 5.83 -2.35 -3.13
N LEU A 299 4.99 -3.38 -2.93
CA LEU A 299 5.41 -4.63 -2.28
C LEU A 299 6.58 -5.27 -3.01
N SER A 300 6.54 -5.29 -4.35
CA SER A 300 7.64 -5.83 -5.15
C SER A 300 8.95 -5.05 -4.97
N VAL A 301 8.88 -3.75 -4.66
CA VAL A 301 10.04 -2.90 -4.36
C VAL A 301 10.51 -3.12 -2.92
N VAL A 302 9.62 -3.05 -1.94
CA VAL A 302 9.91 -3.17 -0.51
C VAL A 302 10.45 -4.56 -0.15
N LEU A 303 9.98 -5.61 -0.83
CA LEU A 303 10.47 -6.99 -0.69
C LEU A 303 11.77 -7.27 -1.48
N THR A 304 12.35 -6.26 -2.12
CA THR A 304 13.66 -6.40 -2.76
C THR A 304 14.76 -5.98 -1.76
N PRO A 305 15.68 -6.89 -1.38
CA PRO A 305 16.71 -6.60 -0.41
C PRO A 305 17.70 -5.59 -0.97
N ILE A 306 18.17 -4.71 -0.09
CA ILE A 306 19.13 -3.66 -0.43
C ILE A 306 20.55 -4.23 -0.30
N ARG A 307 21.48 -3.71 -1.09
CA ARG A 307 22.90 -4.04 -0.93
C ARG A 307 23.44 -3.31 0.29
N ALA A 308 23.82 -4.05 1.32
CA ALA A 308 24.49 -3.52 2.49
C ALA A 308 25.97 -3.24 2.20
N GLU A 309 26.65 -2.57 3.14
CA GLU A 309 28.11 -2.43 3.13
C GLU A 309 28.78 -3.81 3.00
N GLY A 310 29.72 -3.92 2.06
CA GLY A 310 30.31 -5.19 1.63
C GLY A 310 29.58 -5.89 0.48
N GLY A 311 28.58 -5.25 -0.14
CA GLY A 311 27.94 -5.69 -1.38
C GLY A 311 26.95 -6.87 -1.23
N LYS A 312 26.79 -7.40 -0.01
CA LYS A 312 25.85 -8.48 0.29
C LYS A 312 24.42 -7.93 0.42
N LYS A 313 23.44 -8.67 -0.10
CA LYS A 313 22.02 -8.31 0.01
C LYS A 313 21.53 -8.57 1.44
N SER A 314 20.74 -7.66 2.00
CA SER A 314 20.12 -7.82 3.32
C SER A 314 18.76 -7.12 3.37
N PHE A 315 17.86 -7.61 4.23
CA PHE A 315 16.65 -6.85 4.62
C PHE A 315 16.95 -5.86 5.74
N SER A 316 18.07 -6.01 6.45
CA SER A 316 18.60 -5.06 7.44
C SER A 316 17.55 -4.58 8.48
N SER A 317 17.76 -3.43 9.11
CA SER A 317 16.86 -2.78 10.09
C SER A 317 15.43 -2.48 9.59
N LEU A 318 15.10 -2.85 8.34
CA LEU A 318 13.81 -2.62 7.72
C LEU A 318 12.85 -3.80 7.89
N ALA A 319 13.35 -4.98 8.29
CA ALA A 319 12.51 -6.16 8.45
C ALA A 319 11.24 -5.90 9.28
N PRO A 320 11.28 -5.23 10.46
CA PRO A 320 10.07 -4.92 11.23
C PRO A 320 9.03 -4.13 10.43
N ALA A 321 9.47 -3.09 9.71
CA ALA A 321 8.58 -2.26 8.91
C ALA A 321 8.03 -3.01 7.68
N ILE A 322 8.84 -3.86 7.04
CA ILE A 322 8.39 -4.73 5.95
C ILE A 322 7.29 -5.68 6.44
N LEU A 323 7.49 -6.30 7.61
CA LEU A 323 6.52 -7.22 8.21
C LEU A 323 5.20 -6.50 8.52
N GLU A 324 5.24 -5.28 9.06
CA GLU A 324 4.05 -4.48 9.30
C GLU A 324 3.32 -4.13 8.00
N ILE A 325 4.04 -3.72 6.95
CA ILE A 325 3.44 -3.44 5.62
C ILE A 325 2.77 -4.70 5.06
N VAL A 326 3.45 -5.85 5.08
CA VAL A 326 2.89 -7.12 4.61
C VAL A 326 1.65 -7.50 5.43
N SER A 327 1.71 -7.37 6.76
CA SER A 327 0.57 -7.67 7.63
C SER A 327 -0.63 -6.78 7.30
N SER A 328 -0.44 -5.47 7.16
CA SER A 328 -1.52 -4.53 6.81
C SER A 328 -2.12 -4.82 5.44
N VAL A 329 -1.30 -5.18 4.45
CA VAL A 329 -1.81 -5.63 3.14
C VAL A 329 -2.66 -6.89 3.31
N MET A 330 -2.16 -7.89 4.02
CA MET A 330 -2.87 -9.16 4.19
C MET A 330 -4.18 -9.00 4.98
N GLU A 331 -4.26 -8.02 5.86
CA GLU A 331 -5.46 -7.73 6.63
C GLU A 331 -6.57 -7.09 5.77
N HIS A 332 -6.20 -6.15 4.88
CA HIS A 332 -7.16 -5.31 4.17
C HIS A 332 -7.33 -5.62 2.68
N ALA A 333 -6.49 -6.48 2.10
CA ALA A 333 -6.56 -6.80 0.68
C ALA A 333 -7.88 -7.50 0.30
N PRO A 334 -8.58 -7.02 -0.74
CA PRO A 334 -9.74 -7.70 -1.29
C PRO A 334 -9.31 -8.94 -2.08
N GLN A 335 -10.23 -9.91 -2.17
CA GLN A 335 -9.97 -11.17 -2.87
C GLN A 335 -9.61 -10.98 -4.35
N SER A 336 -10.13 -9.95 -5.00
CA SER A 336 -9.82 -9.61 -6.40
C SER A 336 -8.34 -9.30 -6.61
N GLN A 337 -7.63 -8.84 -5.58
CA GLN A 337 -6.22 -8.43 -5.65
C GLN A 337 -5.26 -9.53 -5.16
N HIS A 338 -5.78 -10.66 -4.66
CA HIS A 338 -4.96 -11.76 -4.17
C HIS A 338 -4.01 -12.34 -5.23
N GLU A 339 -4.36 -12.26 -6.52
CA GLU A 339 -3.49 -12.74 -7.58
C GLU A 339 -2.20 -11.90 -7.66
N GLY A 340 -2.34 -10.58 -7.80
CA GLY A 340 -1.20 -9.65 -7.88
C GLY A 340 -0.37 -9.64 -6.59
N ILE A 341 -1.03 -9.61 -5.42
CA ILE A 341 -0.36 -9.67 -4.12
C ILE A 341 0.39 -11.00 -3.96
N GLY A 342 -0.24 -12.12 -4.30
CA GLY A 342 0.39 -13.44 -4.26
C GLY A 342 1.66 -13.51 -5.10
N ALA A 343 1.68 -12.93 -6.29
CA ALA A 343 2.88 -12.87 -7.12
C ALA A 343 4.03 -12.08 -6.45
N ALA A 344 3.72 -10.93 -5.82
CA ALA A 344 4.70 -10.14 -5.09
C ALA A 344 5.25 -10.89 -3.86
N LEU A 345 4.38 -11.55 -3.09
CA LEU A 345 4.76 -12.35 -1.91
C LEU A 345 5.55 -13.62 -2.28
N ALA A 346 5.24 -14.26 -3.40
CA ALA A 346 6.02 -15.37 -3.92
C ALA A 346 7.45 -14.94 -4.26
N LYS A 347 7.60 -13.78 -4.93
CA LYS A 347 8.92 -13.19 -5.20
C LYS A 347 9.65 -12.82 -3.90
N GLY A 348 8.95 -12.21 -2.93
CA GLY A 348 9.51 -11.89 -1.62
C GLY A 348 10.03 -13.13 -0.90
N SER A 349 9.21 -14.18 -0.83
CA SER A 349 9.59 -15.48 -0.23
C SER A 349 10.84 -16.07 -0.91
N TYR A 350 10.85 -16.09 -2.24
CA TYR A 350 12.00 -16.58 -3.00
C TYR A 350 13.28 -15.81 -2.68
N VAL A 351 13.21 -14.48 -2.76
CA VAL A 351 14.37 -13.62 -2.56
C VAL A 351 14.87 -13.69 -1.12
N SER A 352 13.98 -13.79 -0.14
CA SER A 352 14.34 -13.99 1.27
C SER A 352 15.12 -15.27 1.52
N ALA A 353 14.67 -16.39 0.94
CA ALA A 353 15.42 -17.64 1.03
C ALA A 353 16.81 -17.55 0.38
N GLU A 354 16.94 -16.83 -0.74
CA GLU A 354 18.24 -16.64 -1.39
C GLU A 354 19.16 -15.69 -0.59
N VAL A 355 18.62 -14.68 0.10
CA VAL A 355 19.38 -13.85 1.04
C VAL A 355 19.91 -14.70 2.19
N MET A 356 19.09 -15.58 2.78
CA MET A 356 19.54 -16.46 3.86
C MET A 356 20.72 -17.33 3.42
N LYS A 357 20.64 -17.96 2.24
CA LYS A 357 21.72 -18.81 1.69
C LYS A 357 23.00 -18.03 1.42
N ALA A 358 22.89 -16.78 0.95
CA ALA A 358 24.06 -15.94 0.67
C ALA A 358 24.85 -15.54 1.94
N HIS A 359 24.28 -15.73 3.13
CA HIS A 359 24.93 -15.49 4.42
C HIS A 359 25.29 -16.79 5.17
N ASP A 360 25.13 -17.96 4.55
CA ASP A 360 25.45 -19.27 5.15
C ASP A 360 26.97 -19.47 5.36
N ASP A 361 27.81 -18.74 4.62
CA ASP A 361 29.28 -18.90 4.60
C ASP A 361 30.04 -18.04 5.64
N ILE A 362 29.37 -17.26 6.51
CA ILE A 362 30.02 -16.26 7.37
C ILE A 362 30.00 -16.74 8.84
N ASP A 363 31.14 -17.29 9.27
CA ASP A 363 31.53 -17.64 10.65
C ASP A 363 30.63 -18.64 11.39
N GLN A 364 31.20 -19.83 11.63
CA GLN A 364 30.65 -21.00 12.32
C GLN A 364 30.46 -20.79 13.84
N GLU A 365 29.85 -19.68 14.27
CA GLU A 365 29.24 -19.64 15.60
C GLU A 365 27.79 -20.13 15.46
N ASP A 366 27.35 -21.02 16.37
CA ASP A 366 26.08 -21.77 16.34
C ASP A 366 24.78 -20.93 16.38
N ARG A 367 24.83 -19.64 16.03
CA ARG A 367 23.68 -18.73 16.04
C ARG A 367 23.48 -18.06 14.69
N PRO A 368 22.24 -18.00 14.18
CA PRO A 368 21.95 -17.26 12.96
C PRO A 368 22.36 -15.81 13.13
N ASN A 369 23.10 -15.30 12.16
CA ASN A 369 23.38 -13.87 12.05
C ASN A 369 22.03 -13.13 12.00
N TRP A 370 21.92 -11.97 12.65
CA TRP A 370 20.70 -11.15 12.66
C TRP A 370 20.13 -10.92 11.24
N ARG A 371 20.99 -10.85 10.21
CA ARG A 371 20.59 -10.76 8.79
C ARG A 371 19.82 -12.00 8.28
N GLN A 372 20.23 -13.20 8.70
CA GLN A 372 19.52 -14.44 8.38
C GLN A 372 18.17 -14.50 9.10
N ARG A 373 18.13 -14.04 10.36
CA ARG A 373 16.89 -13.95 11.14
C ARG A 373 15.89 -13.00 10.49
N ASP A 374 16.33 -11.82 10.06
CA ASP A 374 15.50 -10.84 9.36
C ASP A 374 14.94 -11.41 8.05
N ALA A 375 15.79 -12.05 7.24
CA ALA A 375 15.36 -12.71 6.01
C ALA A 375 14.38 -13.87 6.29
N LEU A 376 14.57 -14.63 7.36
CA LEU A 376 13.66 -15.70 7.77
C LEU A 376 12.28 -15.16 8.18
N MET A 377 12.23 -14.07 8.94
CA MET A 377 10.95 -13.44 9.31
C MET A 377 10.21 -12.93 8.07
N VAL A 378 10.91 -12.27 7.13
CA VAL A 378 10.31 -11.80 5.88
C VAL A 378 9.83 -12.97 5.03
N LEU A 379 10.61 -14.06 4.95
CA LEU A 379 10.20 -15.32 4.29
C LEU A 379 8.91 -15.85 4.91
N GLU A 380 8.85 -15.98 6.23
CA GLU A 380 7.69 -16.51 6.96
C GLU A 380 6.43 -15.69 6.67
N ALA A 381 6.50 -14.36 6.83
CA ALA A 381 5.36 -13.50 6.57
C ALA A 381 4.90 -13.53 5.10
N CYS A 382 5.85 -13.50 4.15
CA CYS A 382 5.51 -13.56 2.73
C CYS A 382 4.90 -14.90 2.35
N PHE A 383 5.44 -16.00 2.86
CA PHE A 383 5.00 -17.34 2.50
C PHE A 383 3.64 -17.66 3.16
N ALA A 384 3.44 -17.27 4.42
CA ALA A 384 2.13 -17.36 5.06
C ALA A 384 1.08 -16.49 4.35
N GLY A 385 1.45 -15.28 3.93
CA GLY A 385 0.59 -14.43 3.11
C GLY A 385 0.25 -15.06 1.76
N LEU A 386 1.23 -15.69 1.08
CA LEU A 386 1.02 -16.42 -0.15
C LEU A 386 0.05 -17.60 0.02
N CYS A 387 0.17 -18.36 1.11
CA CYS A 387 -0.77 -19.43 1.47
C CYS A 387 -2.21 -18.91 1.60
N ARG A 388 -2.40 -17.69 2.10
CA ARG A 388 -3.72 -17.06 2.24
C ARG A 388 -4.25 -16.47 0.94
N CYS A 389 -3.40 -15.80 0.16
CA CYS A 389 -3.82 -15.17 -1.11
C CYS A 389 -4.07 -16.20 -2.21
N GLN A 390 -3.16 -17.17 -2.36
CA GLN A 390 -3.18 -18.14 -3.46
C GLN A 390 -3.00 -19.58 -2.94
N PRO A 391 -3.94 -20.12 -2.14
CA PRO A 391 -3.82 -21.46 -1.56
C PRO A 391 -3.68 -22.59 -2.61
N ARG A 392 -4.10 -22.33 -3.85
CA ARG A 392 -4.00 -23.26 -5.00
C ARG A 392 -3.09 -22.76 -6.12
N GLY A 393 -2.39 -21.64 -5.91
CA GLY A 393 -1.56 -20.99 -6.92
C GLY A 393 -0.37 -21.85 -7.33
N GLU A 394 0.02 -21.74 -8.60
CA GLU A 394 1.20 -22.44 -9.12
C GLU A 394 2.49 -21.95 -8.44
N ALA A 395 2.59 -20.65 -8.13
CA ALA A 395 3.73 -20.08 -7.42
C ALA A 395 3.94 -20.70 -6.03
N LEU A 396 2.86 -20.89 -5.26
CA LEU A 396 2.90 -21.54 -3.95
C LEU A 396 3.40 -22.99 -4.08
N ARG A 397 2.85 -23.74 -5.03
CA ARG A 397 3.25 -25.12 -5.30
C ARG A 397 4.73 -25.22 -5.68
N ALA A 398 5.17 -24.42 -6.65
CA ALA A 398 6.53 -24.43 -7.16
C ALA A 398 7.57 -24.05 -6.08
N LEU A 399 7.26 -23.05 -5.26
CA LEU A 399 8.13 -22.67 -4.13
C LEU A 399 8.18 -23.75 -3.06
N SER A 400 7.02 -24.29 -2.67
CA SER A 400 6.94 -25.37 -1.68
C SER A 400 7.75 -26.58 -2.14
N GLU A 401 7.57 -27.02 -3.38
CA GLU A 401 8.30 -28.16 -3.95
C GLU A 401 9.80 -27.88 -3.95
N ARG A 402 10.23 -26.69 -4.40
CA ARG A 402 11.64 -26.31 -4.43
C ARG A 402 12.28 -26.35 -3.04
N PHE A 403 11.64 -25.76 -2.04
CA PHE A 403 12.17 -25.68 -0.68
C PHE A 403 12.22 -27.05 0.00
N LEU A 404 11.13 -27.83 -0.08
CA LEU A 404 11.07 -29.16 0.53
C LEU A 404 11.99 -30.17 -0.17
N LYS A 405 12.11 -30.10 -1.50
CA LYS A 405 13.05 -30.93 -2.27
C LYS A 405 14.50 -30.63 -1.90
N GLY A 406 14.84 -29.35 -1.71
CA GLY A 406 16.15 -28.93 -1.23
C GLY A 406 16.47 -29.53 0.14
N ALA A 407 15.55 -29.40 1.10
CA ALA A 407 15.72 -29.98 2.44
C ALA A 407 15.81 -31.51 2.42
N ALA A 408 15.00 -32.19 1.61
CA ALA A 408 15.04 -33.64 1.49
C ALA A 408 16.35 -34.18 0.90
N ALA A 409 17.09 -33.37 0.15
CA ALA A 409 18.41 -33.73 -0.38
C ALA A 409 19.53 -33.56 0.67
N VAL A 410 19.37 -32.64 1.61
CA VAL A 410 20.34 -32.34 2.67
C VAL A 410 20.10 -33.20 3.91
N ALA A 411 18.85 -33.60 4.16
CA ALA A 411 18.50 -34.43 5.30
C ALA A 411 19.19 -35.80 5.20
N PRO A 412 20.05 -36.17 6.17
CA PRO A 412 20.78 -37.43 6.10
C PRO A 412 19.79 -38.61 6.09
N LEU A 413 19.96 -39.49 5.10
CA LEU A 413 19.38 -40.82 5.13
C LEU A 413 20.01 -41.54 6.31
N SER A 414 19.27 -41.68 7.41
CA SER A 414 19.76 -42.34 8.61
C SER A 414 20.11 -43.79 8.30
N ASN A 415 21.40 -44.05 8.14
CA ASN A 415 21.98 -45.37 8.36
C ASN A 415 22.46 -45.44 9.82
N GLY A 416 21.52 -45.37 10.77
CA GLY A 416 21.50 -46.02 12.08
C GLY A 416 22.64 -45.88 13.11
N ASN A 417 23.82 -45.34 12.80
CA ASN A 417 25.02 -45.57 13.63
C ASN A 417 25.78 -44.33 14.12
N THR A 418 25.31 -43.10 13.85
CA THR A 418 25.91 -41.89 14.44
C THR A 418 25.11 -41.40 15.65
N PRO A 419 25.72 -41.26 16.83
CA PRO A 419 25.03 -40.86 18.05
C PRO A 419 24.47 -39.42 17.93
N PRO A 420 23.32 -39.13 18.57
CA PRO A 420 22.56 -37.88 18.42
C PRO A 420 23.13 -36.71 19.25
N SER A 421 24.45 -36.58 19.34
CA SER A 421 25.09 -35.65 20.30
C SER A 421 25.96 -34.55 19.68
N VAL A 422 25.81 -34.27 18.39
CA VAL A 422 26.33 -33.02 17.81
C VAL A 422 25.11 -32.13 17.60
N GLU A 423 25.12 -30.99 18.28
CA GLU A 423 24.08 -29.95 18.28
C GLU A 423 23.52 -29.74 16.87
N GLU A 424 22.20 -29.50 16.78
CA GLU A 424 21.51 -29.17 15.53
C GLU A 424 22.12 -27.90 14.94
N ALA A 425 23.24 -28.03 14.22
CA ALA A 425 23.90 -26.92 13.56
C ALA A 425 22.87 -26.24 12.65
N PHE A 426 22.76 -24.93 12.79
CA PHE A 426 21.82 -24.12 12.03
C PHE A 426 22.03 -24.39 10.53
N ASN A 427 21.01 -24.93 9.87
CA ASN A 427 21.05 -25.21 8.45
C ASN A 427 19.96 -24.40 7.76
N VAL A 428 20.37 -23.41 6.96
CA VAL A 428 19.45 -22.51 6.24
C VAL A 428 18.40 -23.28 5.45
N THR A 429 18.77 -24.39 4.81
CA THR A 429 17.84 -25.18 3.98
C THR A 429 16.78 -25.88 4.83
N LEU A 430 17.15 -26.39 6.02
CA LEU A 430 16.20 -27.01 6.94
C LEU A 430 15.28 -25.97 7.58
N GLU A 431 15.78 -24.80 7.96
CA GLU A 431 14.97 -23.73 8.54
C GLU A 431 13.97 -23.13 7.53
N VAL A 432 14.40 -22.92 6.27
CA VAL A 432 13.48 -22.51 5.19
C VAL A 432 12.36 -23.54 5.01
N ALA A 433 12.70 -24.84 4.99
CA ALA A 433 11.70 -25.89 4.87
C ALA A 433 10.78 -25.98 6.10
N LEU A 434 11.31 -25.73 7.30
CA LEU A 434 10.52 -25.69 8.53
C LEU A 434 9.49 -24.57 8.49
N THR A 435 9.89 -23.36 8.09
CA THR A 435 8.97 -22.22 7.91
C THR A 435 7.89 -22.53 6.88
N VAL A 436 8.27 -23.13 5.75
CA VAL A 436 7.32 -23.56 4.70
C VAL A 436 6.33 -24.60 5.25
N CYS A 437 6.81 -25.61 5.98
CA CYS A 437 5.94 -26.61 6.58
C CYS A 437 4.98 -26.00 7.62
N GLY A 438 5.47 -25.15 8.52
CA GLY A 438 4.61 -24.50 9.52
C GLY A 438 3.52 -23.62 8.89
N ALA A 439 3.86 -22.88 7.83
CA ALA A 439 2.91 -22.06 7.10
C ALA A 439 1.86 -22.89 6.35
N ILE A 440 2.24 -24.01 5.72
CA ILE A 440 1.30 -24.94 5.07
C ILE A 440 0.40 -25.60 6.12
N GLY A 441 0.97 -26.01 7.26
CA GLY A 441 0.22 -26.64 8.37
C GLY A 441 -0.84 -25.72 8.98
N SER A 442 -0.63 -24.40 8.89
CA SER A 442 -1.58 -23.39 9.38
C SER A 442 -2.70 -23.07 8.38
N MET A 443 -2.67 -23.63 7.17
CA MET A 443 -3.72 -23.41 6.16
C MET A 443 -5.01 -24.14 6.54
N PRO A 444 -6.20 -23.55 6.30
CA PRO A 444 -7.47 -24.19 6.61
C PRO A 444 -7.80 -25.41 5.72
N ALA A 445 -7.21 -25.52 4.53
CA ALA A 445 -7.44 -26.64 3.61
C ALA A 445 -6.19 -26.95 2.75
N PRO A 446 -5.14 -27.58 3.33
CA PRO A 446 -3.87 -27.82 2.62
C PRO A 446 -3.92 -28.99 1.62
N ASN A 447 -5.03 -29.73 1.53
CA ASN A 447 -5.15 -31.01 0.82
C ASN A 447 -4.51 -31.04 -0.58
N ASP A 448 -4.91 -30.12 -1.48
CA ASP A 448 -4.44 -30.13 -2.87
C ASP A 448 -2.92 -29.88 -2.97
N LEU A 449 -2.41 -28.97 -2.13
CA LEU A 449 -0.99 -28.66 -2.06
C LEU A 449 -0.22 -29.82 -1.41
N ALA A 450 -0.70 -30.33 -0.28
CA ALA A 450 -0.07 -31.40 0.48
C ALA A 450 0.02 -32.71 -0.32
N LEU A 451 -1.00 -33.03 -1.13
CA LEU A 451 -0.95 -34.15 -2.09
C LEU A 451 0.16 -33.96 -3.13
N SER A 452 0.28 -32.75 -3.70
CA SER A 452 1.35 -32.47 -4.68
C SER A 452 2.75 -32.54 -4.06
N LEU A 453 2.87 -32.27 -2.76
CA LEU A 453 4.12 -32.30 -2.01
C LEU A 453 4.37 -33.65 -1.30
N PHE A 454 3.44 -34.60 -1.40
CA PHE A 454 3.42 -35.84 -0.63
C PHE A 454 4.75 -36.61 -0.68
N PRO A 455 5.40 -36.82 -1.86
CA PRO A 455 6.67 -37.54 -1.90
C PRO A 455 7.79 -36.86 -1.10
N HIS A 456 7.78 -35.53 -1.05
CA HIS A 456 8.76 -34.75 -0.30
C HIS A 456 8.47 -34.76 1.20
N LEU A 457 7.20 -34.59 1.58
CA LEU A 457 6.76 -34.66 2.98
C LEU A 457 7.04 -36.03 3.60
N CYS A 458 6.81 -37.13 2.87
CA CYS A 458 7.13 -38.49 3.35
C CYS A 458 8.64 -38.71 3.56
N ARG A 459 9.49 -38.19 2.66
CA ARG A 459 10.93 -38.27 2.83
C ARG A 459 11.39 -37.47 4.05
N LEU A 460 10.85 -36.26 4.23
CA LEU A 460 11.18 -35.41 5.37
C LEU A 460 10.74 -36.02 6.70
N SER A 461 9.51 -36.56 6.78
CA SER A 461 9.00 -37.22 7.99
C SER A 461 9.80 -38.49 8.36
N SER A 462 10.38 -39.15 7.37
CA SER A 462 11.20 -40.36 7.55
C SER A 462 12.71 -40.07 7.72
N SER A 463 13.16 -38.84 7.47
CA SER A 463 14.59 -38.48 7.49
C SER A 463 15.15 -38.45 8.92
N GLY A 464 16.40 -38.87 9.11
CA GLY A 464 17.03 -38.86 10.44
C GLY A 464 17.57 -37.51 10.90
N GLY A 465 17.23 -36.42 10.20
CA GLY A 465 17.68 -35.07 10.50
C GLY A 465 16.89 -34.42 11.65
N SER A 466 16.46 -33.17 11.45
CA SER A 466 15.77 -32.37 12.48
C SER A 466 14.47 -33.01 12.95
N ALA A 467 14.32 -33.16 14.27
CA ALA A 467 13.08 -33.65 14.88
C ALA A 467 11.91 -32.68 14.66
N ARG A 468 12.20 -31.36 14.63
CA ARG A 468 11.20 -30.31 14.40
C ARG A 468 10.60 -30.44 13.00
N LEU A 469 11.45 -30.54 11.98
CA LEU A 469 11.00 -30.67 10.58
C LEU A 469 10.18 -31.94 10.35
N ARG A 470 10.57 -33.06 10.99
CA ARG A 470 9.78 -34.29 10.98
C ARG A 470 8.40 -34.11 11.59
N GLY A 471 8.32 -33.42 12.73
CA GLY A 471 7.07 -33.12 13.42
C GLY A 471 6.11 -32.32 12.54
N GLU A 472 6.59 -31.23 11.94
CA GLU A 472 5.79 -30.37 11.06
C GLU A 472 5.36 -31.09 9.78
N ALA A 473 6.28 -31.80 9.10
CA ALA A 473 5.93 -32.59 7.92
C ALA A 473 4.92 -33.70 8.24
N GLY A 474 5.07 -34.34 9.41
CA GLY A 474 4.12 -35.33 9.91
C GLY A 474 2.75 -34.74 10.24
N ALA A 475 2.72 -33.53 10.82
CA ALA A 475 1.48 -32.82 11.11
C ALA A 475 0.72 -32.45 9.84
N ILE A 476 1.41 -31.99 8.79
CA ILE A 476 0.80 -31.76 7.47
C ILE A 476 0.25 -33.07 6.91
N LEU A 477 1.03 -34.16 6.90
CA LEU A 477 0.55 -35.45 6.39
C LEU A 477 -0.66 -35.98 7.16
N GLY A 478 -0.68 -35.77 8.48
CA GLY A 478 -1.78 -36.18 9.35
C GLY A 478 -3.04 -35.33 9.20
N SER A 479 -2.94 -34.10 8.68
CA SER A 479 -4.10 -33.25 8.41
C SER A 479 -4.76 -33.51 7.05
N ILE A 480 -4.14 -34.32 6.19
CA ILE A 480 -4.70 -34.69 4.89
C ILE A 480 -5.80 -35.73 5.09
N ASP A 481 -7.03 -35.37 4.73
CA ASP A 481 -8.15 -36.30 4.63
C ASP A 481 -8.07 -37.12 3.32
N VAL A 482 -7.18 -38.11 3.30
CA VAL A 482 -6.98 -38.98 2.12
C VAL A 482 -8.25 -39.76 1.78
N ALA A 483 -9.01 -40.21 2.80
CA ALA A 483 -10.25 -40.94 2.60
C ALA A 483 -11.30 -40.08 1.89
N GLY A 484 -11.54 -38.86 2.37
CA GLY A 484 -12.46 -37.94 1.72
C GLY A 484 -11.97 -37.44 0.35
N ILE A 485 -10.66 -37.42 0.09
CA ILE A 485 -10.11 -37.16 -1.26
C ILE A 485 -10.46 -38.30 -2.22
N ILE A 486 -10.28 -39.56 -1.80
CA ILE A 486 -10.61 -40.73 -2.63
C ILE A 486 -12.12 -40.76 -2.90
N GLU A 487 -12.96 -40.56 -1.90
CA GLU A 487 -14.42 -40.52 -2.05
C GLU A 487 -14.86 -39.43 -3.05
N ARG A 488 -14.31 -38.21 -2.94
CA ARG A 488 -14.59 -37.13 -3.91
C ARG A 488 -14.10 -37.46 -5.33
N ALA A 489 -12.99 -38.19 -5.45
CA ALA A 489 -12.48 -38.62 -6.76
C ALA A 489 -13.39 -39.68 -7.39
N GLU A 490 -13.86 -40.67 -6.62
CA GLU A 490 -14.81 -41.68 -7.06
C GLU A 490 -16.16 -41.04 -7.48
N GLU A 491 -16.66 -40.06 -6.72
CA GLU A 491 -17.85 -39.29 -7.08
C GLU A 491 -17.66 -38.46 -8.36
N ALA A 492 -16.49 -37.85 -8.54
CA ALA A 492 -16.16 -37.10 -9.74
C ALA A 492 -16.07 -38.00 -10.97
N GLU A 493 -15.47 -39.18 -10.83
CA GLU A 493 -15.40 -40.21 -11.88
C GLU A 493 -16.80 -40.72 -12.24
N ALA A 494 -17.64 -41.03 -11.24
CA ALA A 494 -19.03 -41.42 -11.48
C ALA A 494 -19.84 -40.33 -12.22
N ARG A 495 -19.61 -39.05 -11.90
CA ARG A 495 -20.22 -37.92 -12.61
C ARG A 495 -19.69 -37.77 -14.04
N ALA A 496 -18.39 -37.95 -14.25
CA ALA A 496 -17.78 -37.89 -15.57
C ALA A 496 -18.33 -39.00 -16.48
N ASN A 497 -18.38 -40.24 -15.98
CA ASN A 497 -18.96 -41.38 -16.70
C ASN A 497 -20.43 -41.15 -17.06
N LYS A 498 -21.22 -40.57 -16.16
CA LYS A 498 -22.62 -40.23 -16.43
C LYS A 498 -22.76 -39.12 -17.49
N ALA A 499 -21.85 -38.14 -17.48
CA ALA A 499 -21.83 -37.07 -18.48
C ALA A 499 -21.43 -37.61 -19.86
N GLU A 500 -20.44 -38.51 -19.91
CA GLU A 500 -20.03 -39.20 -21.13
C GLU A 500 -21.16 -40.05 -21.71
N GLU A 501 -21.86 -40.84 -20.89
CA GLU A 501 -23.03 -41.60 -21.33
C GLU A 501 -24.14 -40.69 -21.89
N ARG A 502 -24.37 -39.54 -21.25
CA ARG A 502 -25.33 -38.55 -21.74
C ARG A 502 -24.90 -37.95 -23.07
N ASN A 503 -23.62 -37.64 -23.25
CA ASN A 503 -23.10 -37.11 -24.51
C ASN A 503 -23.27 -38.13 -25.64
N LEU A 504 -22.93 -39.40 -25.42
CA LEU A 504 -23.15 -40.46 -26.40
C LEU A 504 -24.63 -40.60 -26.79
N ARG A 505 -25.56 -40.51 -25.83
CA ARG A 505 -27.01 -40.52 -26.11
C ARG A 505 -27.45 -39.28 -26.92
N LEU A 506 -26.88 -38.11 -26.64
CA LEU A 506 -27.18 -36.89 -27.38
C LEU A 506 -26.63 -36.95 -28.80
N GLU A 507 -25.42 -37.47 -28.99
CA GLU A 507 -24.81 -37.69 -30.31
C GLU A 507 -25.65 -38.63 -31.17
N ALA A 508 -26.05 -39.79 -30.63
CA ALA A 508 -26.95 -40.71 -31.32
C ALA A 508 -28.29 -40.05 -31.69
N ARG A 509 -28.84 -39.22 -30.79
CA ARG A 509 -30.09 -38.49 -31.06
C ARG A 509 -29.94 -37.42 -32.14
N ILE A 510 -28.80 -36.75 -32.20
CA ILE A 510 -28.49 -35.79 -33.27
C ILE A 510 -28.41 -36.53 -34.60
N GLU A 511 -27.74 -37.68 -34.66
CA GLU A 511 -27.65 -38.49 -35.87
C GLU A 511 -29.03 -38.96 -36.36
N GLU A 512 -29.87 -39.48 -35.47
CA GLU A 512 -31.26 -39.84 -35.79
C GLU A 512 -32.05 -38.65 -36.35
N LEU A 513 -31.94 -37.48 -35.71
CA LEU A 513 -32.64 -36.28 -36.14
C LEU A 513 -32.13 -35.75 -37.48
N MET A 514 -30.83 -35.91 -37.77
CA MET A 514 -30.26 -35.55 -39.07
C MET A 514 -30.81 -36.46 -40.17
N VAL A 515 -30.81 -37.78 -39.96
CA VAL A 515 -31.39 -38.75 -40.91
C VAL A 515 -32.87 -38.47 -41.17
N GLU A 516 -33.63 -38.19 -40.10
CA GLU A 516 -35.05 -37.85 -40.23
C GLU A 516 -35.28 -36.52 -40.94
N ASN A 517 -34.44 -35.51 -40.70
CA ASN A 517 -34.51 -34.22 -41.40
C ASN A 517 -34.24 -34.39 -42.90
N ASP A 518 -33.21 -35.18 -43.25
CA ASP A 518 -32.88 -35.47 -44.64
C ASP A 518 -33.99 -36.24 -45.34
N ARG A 519 -34.63 -37.20 -44.65
CA ARG A 519 -35.82 -37.91 -45.13
C ARG A 519 -36.98 -36.95 -45.41
N LEU A 520 -37.32 -36.10 -44.45
CA LEU A 520 -38.41 -35.13 -44.59
C LEU A 520 -38.13 -34.09 -45.68
N ARG A 521 -36.88 -33.66 -45.84
CA ARG A 521 -36.46 -32.77 -46.94
C ARG A 521 -36.66 -33.45 -48.30
N HIS A 522 -36.28 -34.73 -48.41
CA HIS A 522 -36.50 -35.49 -49.64
C HIS A 522 -37.99 -35.63 -49.97
N GLU A 523 -38.83 -35.97 -48.99
CA GLU A 523 -40.28 -36.03 -49.14
C GLU A 523 -40.87 -34.69 -49.57
N ALA A 524 -40.44 -33.58 -48.97
CA ALA A 524 -40.90 -32.24 -49.32
C ALA A 524 -40.55 -31.87 -50.78
N VAL A 525 -39.36 -32.25 -51.27
CA VAL A 525 -38.97 -32.08 -52.68
C VAL A 525 -39.89 -32.89 -53.59
N VAL A 526 -40.15 -34.16 -53.28
CA VAL A 526 -41.04 -35.02 -54.06
C VAL A 526 -42.47 -34.47 -54.10
N PHE A 527 -42.99 -33.95 -52.97
CA PHE A 527 -44.31 -33.30 -52.91
C PHE A 527 -44.35 -31.98 -53.71
N ALA A 528 -43.27 -31.20 -53.69
CA ALA A 528 -43.18 -29.98 -54.48
C ALA A 528 -43.17 -30.28 -55.99
N GLU A 529 -42.45 -31.33 -56.42
CA GLU A 529 -42.43 -31.79 -57.81
C GLU A 529 -43.79 -32.38 -58.24
N SER A 530 -44.47 -33.11 -57.36
CA SER A 530 -45.78 -33.70 -57.64
C SER A 530 -46.90 -32.66 -57.72
N SER A 531 -46.82 -31.59 -56.91
CA SER A 531 -47.81 -30.50 -56.94
C SER A 531 -47.62 -29.50 -58.09
N ALA A 532 -46.43 -29.46 -58.71
CA ALA A 532 -46.19 -28.70 -59.94
C ALA A 532 -46.77 -29.37 -61.20
N PHE A 533 -47.15 -30.65 -61.14
CA PHE A 533 -47.71 -31.42 -62.26
C PHE A 533 -49.24 -31.44 -62.33
N THR A 534 -49.92 -30.97 -61.29
CA THR A 534 -51.39 -30.77 -61.22
C THR A 534 -51.75 -29.31 -61.43
#